data_AF-A0A4Y2AH84-F1
#
_entry.id   AF-A0A4Y2AH84-F1
#
_cell.length_a   1.000
_cell.length_b   1.000
_cell.length_c   1.000
_cell.angle_alpha   90.00
_cell.angle_beta   90.00
_cell.angle_gamma   90.00
#
_symmetry.space_group_name_H-M   'P 1'
#
loop_
_entity.id
_entity.type
_entity.pdbx_description
1 polymer ?
#
loop_
_entity_poly.entity_id
_entity_poly.type
_entity_poly.pdbx_seq_one_letter_code
_entity_poly.pdbx_strand_id
1 'polypeptide(L)'
;MLRDYYFKEFGKSLLNIGSCGLHIMHNAFKAGCIASTWGIVNFLTSLYYLFKNSPTRRNDFLKESEGALPKKFIQHRWPENVPASEYAINLLPGIKKYIVSVDKGEHNQPNCKSYACVKNHMSYDLLSVKLKVFHSIEKVLLPF
;
A
#
# COMPACT_ATOMS: atom_id res chain seq x y z
N MET A 1 -21.36 10.07 29.05
CA MET A 1 -22.25 10.72 28.05
C MET A 1 -23.07 9.69 27.25
N LEU A 2 -22.48 8.79 26.45
CA LEU A 2 -23.23 7.80 25.65
C LEU A 2 -23.81 6.64 26.47
N ARG A 3 -23.08 6.13 27.46
CA ARG A 3 -23.58 5.09 28.38
C ARG A 3 -24.75 5.58 29.22
N ASP A 4 -24.64 6.79 29.75
CA ASP A 4 -25.64 7.40 30.61
C ASP A 4 -26.94 7.67 29.83
N TYR A 5 -26.83 8.07 28.57
CA TYR A 5 -27.97 8.24 27.67
C TYR A 5 -28.71 6.91 27.45
N TYR A 6 -28.01 5.84 27.05
CA TYR A 6 -28.65 4.55 26.79
C TYR A 6 -29.25 3.91 28.04
N PHE A 7 -28.61 4.12 29.20
CA PHE A 7 -29.14 3.64 30.46
C PHE A 7 -30.42 4.39 30.84
N LYS A 8 -30.45 5.73 30.68
CA LYS A 8 -31.63 6.55 30.97
C LYS A 8 -32.80 6.29 30.01
N GLU A 9 -32.54 6.19 28.72
CA GLU A 9 -33.60 6.08 27.70
C GLU A 9 -34.14 4.65 27.54
N PHE A 10 -33.28 3.64 27.67
CA PHE A 10 -33.64 2.26 27.33
C PHE A 10 -33.48 1.28 28.51
N GLY A 11 -33.03 1.72 29.68
CA GLY A 11 -32.77 0.85 30.83
C GLY A 11 -31.65 -0.18 30.58
N LYS A 12 -30.82 0.03 29.55
CA LYS A 12 -29.78 -0.92 29.11
C LYS A 12 -28.39 -0.32 29.31
N SER A 13 -27.48 -1.09 29.90
CA SER A 13 -26.07 -0.74 29.99
C SER A 13 -25.31 -1.15 28.72
N LEU A 14 -24.45 -0.28 28.19
CA LEU A 14 -23.53 -0.64 27.12
C LEU A 14 -22.37 -1.48 27.67
N LEU A 15 -22.14 -2.66 27.08
CA LEU A 15 -20.98 -3.49 27.38
C LEU A 15 -19.73 -2.90 26.72
N ASN A 16 -18.67 -2.70 27.51
CA ASN A 16 -17.37 -2.33 26.96
C ASN A 16 -16.62 -3.57 26.51
N ILE A 17 -16.57 -3.81 25.21
CA ILE A 17 -15.74 -4.87 24.63
C ILE A 17 -14.26 -4.48 24.50
N GLY A 18 -13.90 -3.22 24.80
CA GLY A 18 -12.54 -2.71 24.66
C GLY A 18 -12.04 -2.73 23.20
N SER A 19 -10.75 -2.48 23.01
CA SER A 19 -10.07 -2.74 21.73
C SER A 19 -9.38 -4.11 21.80
N CYS A 20 -9.65 -4.99 20.84
CA CYS A 20 -8.89 -6.24 20.74
C CYS A 20 -7.42 -5.97 20.35
N GLY A 21 -6.52 -6.92 20.64
CA GLY A 21 -5.10 -6.79 20.31
C GLY A 21 -4.83 -6.47 18.84
N LEU A 22 -5.64 -7.04 17.93
CA LEU A 22 -5.58 -6.74 16.51
C LEU A 22 -5.80 -5.24 16.19
N HIS A 23 -6.80 -4.61 16.82
CA HIS A 23 -7.04 -3.17 16.64
C HIS A 23 -5.90 -2.31 17.18
N ILE A 24 -5.27 -2.72 18.30
CA ILE A 24 -4.10 -2.02 18.87
C ILE A 24 -2.94 -2.08 17.89
N MET A 25 -2.59 -3.28 17.40
CA MET A 25 -1.48 -3.48 16.47
C MET A 25 -1.71 -2.75 15.14
N HIS A 26 -2.94 -2.79 14.63
CA HIS A 26 -3.34 -2.08 13.40
C HIS A 26 -3.15 -0.57 13.51
N ASN A 27 -3.65 0.02 14.62
CA ASN A 27 -3.52 1.45 14.86
C ASN A 27 -2.07 1.85 15.10
N ALA A 28 -1.29 1.04 15.82
CA ALA A 28 0.13 1.28 16.04
C ALA A 28 0.92 1.26 14.72
N PHE A 29 0.68 0.26 13.86
CA PHE A 29 1.35 0.18 12.57
C PHE A 29 0.96 1.34 11.64
N LYS A 30 -0.33 1.68 11.58
CA LYS A 30 -0.83 2.86 10.86
C LYS A 30 -0.15 4.13 11.36
N ALA A 31 -0.06 4.34 12.68
CA ALA A 31 0.59 5.50 13.27
C ALA A 31 2.08 5.57 12.89
N GLY A 32 2.80 4.44 12.94
CA GLY A 32 4.19 4.35 12.48
C GLY A 32 4.36 4.71 11.01
N CYS A 33 3.44 4.25 10.15
CA CYS A 33 3.46 4.58 8.73
C CYS A 33 3.25 6.08 8.48
N ILE A 34 2.34 6.72 9.21
CA ILE A 34 2.11 8.17 9.14
C ILE A 34 3.35 8.93 9.63
N ALA A 35 3.89 8.54 10.79
CA ALA A 35 5.04 9.19 11.41
C ALA A 35 6.33 9.06 10.56
N SER A 36 6.47 7.99 9.77
CA SER A 36 7.63 7.79 8.90
C SER A 36 7.76 8.85 7.80
N THR A 37 6.65 9.48 7.40
CA THR A 37 6.54 10.38 6.24
C THR A 37 7.11 9.82 4.92
N TRP A 38 7.31 8.50 4.82
CA TRP A 38 7.98 7.88 3.66
C TRP A 38 7.10 7.72 2.42
N GLY A 39 5.78 7.91 2.56
CA GLY A 39 4.85 7.78 1.43
C GLY A 39 4.66 6.34 0.91
N ILE A 40 5.19 5.32 1.59
CA ILE A 40 5.15 3.91 1.14
C ILE A 40 3.73 3.43 0.86
N VAL A 41 2.78 3.79 1.73
CA VAL A 41 1.36 3.45 1.55
C VAL A 41 0.81 4.05 0.25
N ASN A 42 1.16 5.30 -0.05
CA ASN A 42 0.73 5.97 -1.27
C ASN A 42 1.38 5.33 -2.49
N PHE A 43 2.65 4.96 -2.40
CA PHE A 43 3.36 4.23 -3.45
C PHE A 43 2.70 2.88 -3.75
N LEU A 44 2.52 2.00 -2.75
CA LEU A 44 1.93 0.67 -2.92
C LEU A 44 0.50 0.74 -3.48
N THR A 45 -0.28 1.70 -2.99
CA THR A 45 -1.64 1.95 -3.50
C THR A 45 -1.60 2.42 -4.96
N SER A 46 -0.74 3.40 -5.27
CA SER A 46 -0.60 3.94 -6.63
C SER A 46 -0.10 2.90 -7.62
N LEU A 47 0.82 2.03 -7.18
CA LEU A 47 1.39 0.97 -7.99
C LEU A 47 0.29 -0.01 -8.48
N TYR A 48 -0.63 -0.40 -7.61
CA TYR A 48 -1.78 -1.21 -8.01
C TYR A 48 -2.74 -0.47 -8.95
N TYR A 49 -3.11 0.77 -8.61
CA TYR A 49 -4.07 1.54 -9.42
C TYR A 49 -3.51 2.03 -10.75
N LEU A 50 -2.18 2.05 -10.92
CA LEU A 50 -1.53 2.31 -12.19
C LEU A 50 -1.99 1.29 -13.25
N PHE A 51 -2.22 0.04 -12.86
CA PHE A 51 -2.56 -1.04 -13.80
C PHE A 51 -3.99 -1.55 -13.68
N LYS A 52 -4.67 -1.36 -12.53
CA LYS A 52 -5.98 -1.98 -12.25
C LYS A 52 -7.01 -1.86 -13.38
N ASN A 53 -7.21 -0.65 -13.91
CA ASN A 53 -8.27 -0.32 -14.86
C ASN A 53 -7.74 0.10 -16.25
N SER A 54 -6.55 -0.35 -16.65
CA SER A 54 -5.97 0.02 -17.93
C SER A 54 -5.34 -1.19 -18.61
N PRO A 55 -6.09 -1.89 -19.48
CA PRO A 55 -5.60 -3.04 -20.22
C PRO A 55 -4.35 -2.72 -21.04
N THR A 56 -4.32 -1.56 -21.71
CA THR A 56 -3.17 -1.11 -22.51
C THR A 56 -1.91 -1.00 -21.65
N ARG A 57 -1.97 -0.28 -20.51
CA ARG A 57 -0.79 -0.14 -19.63
C ARG A 57 -0.34 -1.46 -19.02
N ARG A 58 -1.27 -2.37 -18.72
CA ARG A 58 -0.92 -3.72 -18.27
C ARG A 58 -0.14 -4.45 -19.36
N ASN A 59 -0.61 -4.40 -20.60
CA ASN A 59 0.05 -5.02 -21.72
C ASN A 59 1.45 -4.44 -21.95
N ASP A 60 1.57 -3.11 -21.94
CA ASP A 60 2.85 -2.42 -22.11
C ASP A 60 3.84 -2.81 -21.01
N PHE A 61 3.40 -2.80 -19.75
CA PHE A 61 4.23 -3.24 -18.62
C PHE A 61 4.67 -4.71 -18.72
N LEU A 62 3.78 -5.59 -19.17
CA LEU A 62 4.08 -7.02 -19.32
C LEU A 62 5.06 -7.32 -20.48
N LYS A 63 5.25 -6.39 -21.43
CA LYS A 63 6.33 -6.48 -22.41
C LYS A 63 7.71 -6.18 -21.80
N GLU A 64 7.75 -5.30 -20.79
CA GLU A 64 8.98 -4.85 -20.14
C GLU A 64 9.40 -5.70 -18.92
N SER A 65 8.44 -6.45 -18.35
CA SER A 65 8.59 -7.18 -17.10
C SER A 65 8.10 -8.61 -17.22
N GLU A 66 8.94 -9.55 -16.82
CA GLU A 66 8.55 -10.96 -16.66
C GLU A 66 7.63 -11.09 -15.43
N GLY A 67 6.31 -11.10 -15.66
CA GLY A 67 5.48 -12.10 -14.98
C GLY A 67 4.81 -11.75 -13.64
N ALA A 68 4.43 -10.50 -13.34
CA ALA A 68 3.33 -10.26 -12.40
C ALA A 68 2.85 -8.81 -12.42
N LEU A 69 1.56 -8.61 -12.15
CA LEU A 69 1.03 -7.29 -11.85
C LEU A 69 1.05 -7.02 -10.33
N PRO A 70 1.11 -5.74 -9.92
CA PRO A 70 1.12 -5.40 -8.51
C PRO A 70 -0.11 -5.92 -7.77
N LYS A 71 0.09 -6.32 -6.51
CA LYS A 71 -1.00 -6.72 -5.61
C LYS A 71 -1.63 -5.50 -4.94
N LYS A 72 -2.90 -5.63 -4.57
CA LYS A 72 -3.64 -4.55 -3.90
C LYS A 72 -3.15 -4.42 -2.46
N PHE A 73 -2.71 -3.23 -2.09
CA PHE A 73 -2.48 -2.85 -0.71
C PHE A 73 -3.80 -2.39 -0.06
N ILE A 74 -4.11 -2.89 1.14
CA ILE A 74 -5.37 -2.62 1.85
C ILE A 74 -5.06 -1.95 3.19
N GLN A 75 -5.22 -0.63 3.26
CA GLN A 75 -4.92 0.19 4.46
C GLN A 75 -5.73 -0.15 5.71
N HIS A 76 -6.84 -0.89 5.58
CA HIS A 76 -7.62 -1.35 6.72
C HIS A 76 -7.34 -2.83 7.07
N ARG A 77 -6.40 -3.49 6.37
CA ARG A 77 -5.98 -4.89 6.62
C ARG A 77 -4.45 -4.99 6.57
N TRP A 78 -3.78 -4.25 7.45
CA TRP A 78 -2.32 -4.22 7.47
C TRP A 78 -1.64 -5.59 7.64
N PRO A 79 -2.13 -6.52 8.47
CA PRO A 79 -1.52 -7.85 8.59
C PRO A 79 -1.53 -8.66 7.29
N GLU A 80 -2.50 -8.40 6.41
CA GLU A 80 -2.65 -9.11 5.13
C GLU A 80 -1.81 -8.50 3.99
N ASN A 81 -1.08 -7.39 4.24
CA ASN A 81 -0.38 -6.64 3.19
C ASN A 81 1.06 -7.12 2.92
N VAL A 82 1.56 -8.10 3.67
CA VAL A 82 2.92 -8.64 3.51
C VAL A 82 3.19 -9.11 2.07
N PRO A 83 2.26 -9.83 1.39
CA PRO A 83 2.44 -10.16 -0.01
C PRO A 83 2.47 -8.92 -0.92
N ALA A 84 1.74 -7.85 -0.58
CA ALA A 84 1.72 -6.64 -1.39
C ALA A 84 3.06 -5.88 -1.36
N SER A 85 3.69 -5.78 -0.19
CA SER A 85 5.02 -5.17 -0.07
C SER A 85 6.13 -6.05 -0.65
N GLU A 86 6.05 -7.37 -0.47
CA GLU A 86 6.99 -8.33 -1.06
C GLU A 86 6.97 -8.29 -2.59
N TYR A 87 5.77 -8.35 -3.19
CA TYR A 87 5.62 -8.23 -4.64
C TYR A 87 6.09 -6.87 -5.14
N ALA A 88 5.81 -5.79 -4.41
CA ALA A 88 6.26 -4.45 -4.82
C ALA A 88 7.80 -4.36 -4.87
N ILE A 89 8.51 -4.96 -3.92
CA ILE A 89 9.98 -5.05 -3.92
C ILE A 89 10.47 -5.80 -5.16
N ASN A 90 9.88 -6.94 -5.46
CA ASN A 90 10.27 -7.76 -6.62
C ASN A 90 9.97 -7.09 -7.97
N LEU A 91 8.94 -6.23 -8.02
CA LEU A 91 8.56 -5.51 -9.24
C LEU A 91 9.36 -4.25 -9.52
N LEU A 92 10.17 -3.74 -8.56
CA LEU A 92 10.93 -2.50 -8.76
C LEU A 92 11.78 -2.48 -10.05
N PRO A 93 12.51 -3.54 -10.42
CA PRO A 93 13.28 -3.55 -11.67
C PRO A 93 12.39 -3.42 -12.91
N GLY A 94 11.25 -4.13 -12.95
CA GLY A 94 10.30 -4.06 -14.04
C GLY A 94 9.64 -2.67 -14.15
N ILE A 95 9.30 -2.07 -13.02
CA ILE A 95 8.73 -0.71 -12.98
C ILE A 95 9.74 0.32 -13.46
N LYS A 96 11.02 0.16 -13.10
CA LYS A 96 12.09 1.04 -13.59
C LYS A 96 12.22 0.95 -15.11
N LYS A 97 12.22 -0.28 -15.67
CA LYS A 97 12.23 -0.49 -17.14
C LYS A 97 11.04 0.17 -17.82
N TYR A 98 9.84 -0.05 -17.28
CA TYR A 98 8.61 0.55 -17.81
C TYR A 98 8.60 2.08 -17.79
N ILE A 99 9.11 2.72 -16.73
CA ILE A 99 9.23 4.19 -16.70
C ILE A 99 10.22 4.66 -17.79
N VAL A 100 11.34 3.96 -17.96
CA VAL A 100 12.33 4.29 -18.98
C VAL A 100 11.76 4.14 -20.40
N SER A 101 11.00 3.09 -20.69
CA SER A 101 10.39 2.91 -22.01
C SER A 101 9.31 3.96 -22.30
N VAL A 102 8.53 4.37 -21.29
CA VAL A 102 7.63 5.53 -21.40
C VAL A 102 8.41 6.82 -21.67
N ASP A 103 9.50 7.07 -20.95
CA ASP A 103 10.31 8.28 -21.10
C ASP A 103 11.04 8.36 -22.46
N LYS A 104 11.31 7.21 -23.07
CA LYS A 104 11.83 7.10 -24.45
C LYS A 104 10.75 7.25 -25.53
N GLY A 105 9.47 7.28 -25.15
CA GLY A 105 8.35 7.34 -26.09
C GLY A 105 7.97 5.99 -26.72
N GLU A 106 8.46 4.87 -26.19
CA GLU A 106 8.10 3.52 -26.67
C GLU A 106 6.66 3.16 -26.27
N HIS A 107 6.12 3.76 -25.21
CA HIS A 107 4.73 3.64 -24.76
C HIS A 107 4.13 5.02 -24.44
N ASN A 108 2.80 5.13 -24.53
CA ASN A 108 2.09 6.37 -24.20
C ASN A 108 2.29 6.76 -22.72
N GLN A 109 2.63 8.02 -22.48
CA GLN A 109 2.79 8.54 -21.12
C GLN A 109 1.45 8.56 -20.36
N PRO A 110 1.33 7.85 -19.23
CA PRO A 110 0.09 7.87 -18.47
C PRO A 110 -0.13 9.21 -17.76
N ASN A 111 -1.16 9.95 -18.17
CA ASN A 111 -1.60 11.17 -17.47
C ASN A 111 -2.52 10.81 -16.29
N CYS A 112 -1.96 10.25 -15.21
CA CYS A 112 -2.73 9.96 -14.01
C CYS A 112 -1.91 10.12 -12.73
N LYS A 113 -2.60 10.41 -11.62
CA LYS A 113 -1.98 10.59 -10.29
C LYS A 113 -1.15 9.39 -9.86
N SER A 114 -1.61 8.17 -10.17
CA SER A 114 -0.89 6.94 -9.83
C SER A 114 0.47 6.86 -10.52
N TYR A 115 0.55 7.20 -11.80
CA TYR A 115 1.81 7.18 -12.55
C TYR A 115 2.77 8.25 -12.03
N ALA A 116 2.29 9.49 -11.81
CA ALA A 116 3.10 10.55 -11.24
C ALA A 116 3.66 10.16 -9.86
N CYS A 117 2.82 9.57 -8.99
CA CYS A 117 3.24 9.08 -7.69
C CYS A 117 4.33 7.99 -7.80
N VAL A 118 4.11 6.99 -8.67
CA VAL A 118 5.08 5.90 -8.90
C VAL A 118 6.40 6.45 -9.45
N LYS A 119 6.36 7.29 -10.49
CA LYS A 119 7.55 7.90 -11.09
C LYS A 119 8.35 8.70 -10.08
N ASN A 120 7.68 9.53 -9.27
CA ASN A 120 8.32 10.30 -8.22
C ASN A 120 8.98 9.41 -7.16
N HIS A 121 8.34 8.31 -6.74
CA HIS A 121 8.98 7.42 -5.76
C HIS A 121 10.16 6.65 -6.36
N MET A 122 10.06 6.26 -7.63
CA MET A 122 11.10 5.52 -8.34
C MET A 122 12.34 6.34 -8.66
N SER A 123 12.26 7.68 -8.63
CA SER A 123 13.43 8.56 -8.79
C SER A 123 14.30 8.67 -7.53
N TYR A 124 13.86 8.15 -6.38
CA TYR A 124 14.66 8.16 -5.15
C TYR A 124 15.42 6.85 -4.95
N ASP A 125 16.73 6.94 -4.72
CA ASP A 125 17.60 5.77 -4.51
C ASP A 125 17.20 4.94 -3.26
N LEU A 126 16.58 5.57 -2.27
CA LEU A 126 16.23 4.94 -1.00
C LEU A 126 14.88 4.21 -0.99
N LEU A 127 14.10 4.23 -2.08
CA LEU A 127 12.78 3.57 -2.10
C LEU A 127 12.88 2.07 -1.77
N SER A 128 13.87 1.39 -2.35
CA SER A 128 14.08 -0.05 -2.13
C SER A 128 14.36 -0.36 -0.65
N VAL A 129 15.15 0.48 0.02
CA VAL A 129 15.48 0.34 1.44
C VAL A 129 14.24 0.59 2.30
N LYS A 130 13.51 1.68 2.04
CA LYS A 130 12.27 2.01 2.77
C LYS A 130 11.22 0.92 2.65
N LEU A 131 11.04 0.34 1.46
CA LEU A 131 10.14 -0.79 1.23
C LEU A 131 10.58 -2.04 2.00
N LYS A 132 11.89 -2.37 2.01
CA LYS A 132 12.41 -3.51 2.77
C LYS A 132 12.25 -3.33 4.28
N VAL A 133 12.48 -2.14 4.80
CA VAL A 133 12.24 -1.82 6.22
C VAL A 133 10.75 -1.95 6.54
N PHE A 134 9.89 -1.33 5.72
CA PHE A 134 8.44 -1.47 5.86
C PHE A 134 7.99 -2.94 5.88
N HIS A 135 8.44 -3.73 4.90
CA HIS A 135 8.15 -5.15 4.77
C HIS A 135 8.67 -5.98 5.95
N SER A 136 9.86 -5.65 6.48
CA SER A 136 10.39 -6.32 7.68
C SER A 136 9.52 -6.09 8.91
N ILE A 137 8.99 -4.88 9.08
CA ILE A 137 8.07 -4.57 10.18
C ILE A 137 6.77 -5.34 9.99
N GLU A 138 6.20 -5.34 8.78
CA GLU A 138 5.01 -6.16 8.46
C GLU A 138 5.22 -7.65 8.80
N LYS A 139 6.41 -8.21 8.51
CA LYS A 139 6.76 -9.59 8.86
C LYS A 139 6.86 -9.85 10.37
N VAL A 140 7.33 -8.89 11.16
CA VAL A 140 7.34 -9.00 12.63
C VAL A 140 5.92 -8.95 13.20
N LEU A 141 5.03 -8.20 12.54
CA LEU A 141 3.63 -8.03 12.96
C LEU A 141 2.72 -9.20 12.50
N LEU A 142 3.25 -10.16 11.76
CA LEU A 142 2.59 -11.43 11.43
C LEU A 142 2.74 -12.43 12.60
N PRO A 143 1.75 -12.48 13.50
CA PRO A 143 1.35 -13.78 14.04
C PRO A 143 -0.18 -13.95 14.22
N PHE A 144 -1.01 -13.15 13.54
CA PHE A 144 -2.47 -13.28 13.53
C PHE A 144 -2.98 -13.99 12.28
#